data_AF-A0A3N6HAS3-F1
#
_entry.id   AF-A0A3N6HAS3-F1
#
_cell.length_a   1.000
_cell.length_b   1.000
_cell.length_c   1.000
_cell.angle_alpha   90.00
_cell.angle_beta   90.00
_cell.angle_gamma   90.00
#
_symmetry.space_group_name_H-M   'P 1'
#
loop_
_entity.id
_entity.type
_entity.pdbx_description
1 polymer ?
#
loop_
_entity_poly.entity_id
_entity_poly.type
_entity_poly.pdbx_seq_one_letter_code
_entity_poly.pdbx_strand_id
1 'polypeptide(L)'
;MFPFPLRRLLPPAATFVSPIAQQRADPHIHKHTDGFYYYTATVPAYDRIVLRPATTLQGLSAAPETTIWTKHASGDMGGHIWAPEIHFIDGKWYVYFAAAPAEDPWAIRPYVLESGSADPLTGAWTEKGRISLPLNTFSPDATTFTHNGIRCLSWAQADPAVGDGTGIHIARMSNPWTISGRPSRMASPTHAWETKGHRVNEGPAFISQGDKVFMTFSASATDSNYCLGLLTADRTSDLLNPASWSKKPTPVFTSNAATSQYVQPVNSALDRADATYATA
;
A
#
# COMPACT_ATOMS: atom_id res chain seq x y z
N MET A 1 14.59 -48.40 -3.36
CA MET A 1 15.49 -47.28 -3.67
C MET A 1 14.61 -46.07 -3.98
N PHE A 2 14.35 -45.22 -2.98
CA PHE A 2 13.53 -44.02 -3.17
C PHE A 2 14.39 -42.91 -3.80
N PRO A 3 13.90 -42.18 -4.82
CA PRO A 3 14.64 -41.06 -5.38
C PRO A 3 14.66 -39.92 -4.37
N PHE A 4 15.87 -39.42 -4.07
CA PHE A 4 16.03 -38.18 -3.32
C PHE A 4 15.39 -37.03 -4.11
N PRO A 5 14.66 -36.10 -3.46
CA PRO A 5 14.16 -34.92 -4.14
C PRO A 5 15.34 -34.06 -4.60
N LEU A 6 15.36 -33.69 -5.88
CA LEU A 6 16.32 -32.73 -6.40
C LEU A 6 16.21 -31.44 -5.58
N ARG A 7 17.30 -31.10 -4.89
CA ARG A 7 17.46 -29.82 -4.23
C ARG A 7 17.43 -28.75 -5.32
N ARG A 8 16.32 -28.02 -5.43
CA ARG A 8 16.18 -26.90 -6.36
C ARG A 8 17.25 -25.87 -5.98
N LEU A 9 18.32 -25.78 -6.76
CA LEU A 9 19.33 -24.73 -6.62
C LEU A 9 18.59 -23.39 -6.77
N LEU A 10 18.68 -22.55 -5.75
CA LEU A 10 18.19 -21.19 -5.82
C LEU A 10 19.04 -20.46 -6.88
N PRO A 11 18.42 -19.73 -7.82
CA PRO A 11 19.18 -18.84 -8.69
C PRO A 11 19.97 -17.83 -7.83
N PRO A 12 21.11 -17.30 -8.32
CA PRO A 12 21.84 -16.25 -7.61
C PRO A 12 20.89 -15.10 -7.23
N ALA A 13 21.10 -14.50 -6.07
CA ALA A 13 20.37 -13.28 -5.70
C ALA A 13 20.59 -12.24 -6.82
N ALA A 14 19.52 -11.76 -7.43
CA ALA A 14 19.63 -10.66 -8.37
C ALA A 14 20.08 -9.43 -7.60
N THR A 15 21.03 -8.67 -8.14
CA THR A 15 21.50 -7.42 -7.54
C THR A 15 20.65 -6.26 -8.02
N PHE A 16 20.06 -5.50 -7.09
CA PHE A 16 19.41 -4.21 -7.38
C PHE A 16 20.38 -3.08 -7.16
N VAL A 17 20.21 -2.05 -7.97
CA VAL A 17 20.82 -0.76 -7.73
C VAL A 17 19.75 0.13 -7.11
N SER A 18 19.88 0.34 -5.80
CA SER A 18 19.04 1.29 -5.07
C SER A 18 19.58 2.73 -5.22
N PRO A 19 18.68 3.75 -5.21
CA PRO A 19 17.23 3.61 -5.22
C PRO A 19 16.68 3.38 -6.64
N ILE A 20 15.55 2.68 -6.72
CA ILE A 20 14.83 2.45 -7.98
C ILE A 20 14.32 3.77 -8.56
N ALA A 21 13.75 4.65 -7.74
CA ALA A 21 13.29 5.96 -8.17
C ALA A 21 13.59 7.01 -7.11
N GLN A 22 14.28 8.08 -7.51
CA GLN A 22 14.52 9.24 -6.66
C GLN A 22 13.25 10.08 -6.52
N GLN A 23 13.08 10.71 -5.35
CA GLN A 23 11.97 11.64 -5.09
C GLN A 23 10.59 11.04 -5.39
N ARG A 24 10.38 9.80 -4.95
CA ARG A 24 9.10 9.11 -5.00
C ARG A 24 8.89 8.45 -3.63
N ALA A 25 7.83 8.85 -2.94
CA ALA A 25 7.40 8.26 -1.67
C ALA A 25 6.23 7.29 -1.93
N ASP A 26 5.89 6.46 -0.95
CA ASP A 26 4.77 5.52 -1.02
C ASP A 26 4.81 4.63 -2.28
N PRO A 27 5.94 3.96 -2.58
CA PRO A 27 6.08 3.19 -3.80
C PRO A 27 5.08 2.03 -3.82
N HIS A 28 4.32 1.91 -4.89
CA HIS A 28 3.49 0.74 -5.18
C HIS A 28 3.87 0.12 -6.53
N ILE A 29 4.18 -1.18 -6.51
CA ILE A 29 4.50 -1.96 -7.72
C ILE A 29 3.50 -3.09 -7.87
N HIS A 30 2.83 -3.14 -9.01
CA HIS A 30 1.98 -4.25 -9.41
C HIS A 30 2.62 -5.04 -10.56
N LYS A 31 2.87 -6.33 -10.35
CA LYS A 31 3.27 -7.22 -11.45
C LYS A 31 2.02 -7.77 -12.13
N HIS A 32 1.85 -7.44 -13.41
CA HIS A 32 0.70 -7.87 -14.18
C HIS A 32 1.00 -9.11 -15.04
N THR A 33 -0.05 -9.77 -15.50
CA THR A 33 0.02 -11.01 -16.30
C THR A 33 0.48 -10.79 -17.74
N ASP A 34 0.54 -9.54 -18.20
CA ASP A 34 1.10 -9.17 -19.50
C ASP A 34 2.64 -9.13 -19.53
N GLY A 35 3.28 -9.38 -18.38
CA GLY A 35 4.73 -9.41 -18.24
C GLY A 35 5.36 -8.08 -17.80
N PHE A 36 4.56 -7.05 -17.49
CA PHE A 36 5.05 -5.77 -16.98
C PHE A 36 4.87 -5.63 -15.46
N TYR A 37 5.81 -4.90 -14.85
CA TYR A 37 5.66 -4.25 -13.57
C TYR A 37 5.16 -2.83 -13.81
N TYR A 38 4.10 -2.45 -13.10
CA TYR A 38 3.55 -1.10 -13.09
C TYR A 38 3.87 -0.42 -11.77
N TYR A 39 4.59 0.69 -11.82
CA TYR A 39 5.01 1.46 -10.66
C TYR A 39 4.28 2.80 -10.61
N THR A 40 3.67 3.07 -9.47
CA THR A 40 3.13 4.37 -9.09
C THR A 40 3.66 4.75 -7.72
N ALA A 41 3.61 6.04 -7.39
CA ALA A 41 4.12 6.56 -6.14
C ALA A 41 3.60 7.99 -5.92
N THR A 42 3.75 8.48 -4.70
CA THR A 42 3.56 9.89 -4.37
C THR A 42 4.68 10.73 -4.97
N VAL A 43 4.31 11.73 -5.78
CA VAL A 43 5.24 12.74 -6.29
C VAL A 43 5.41 13.88 -5.28
N PRO A 44 6.56 14.58 -5.22
CA PRO A 44 6.82 15.60 -4.20
C PRO A 44 5.85 16.78 -4.21
N ALA A 45 5.22 17.06 -5.36
CA ALA A 45 4.25 18.14 -5.52
C ALA A 45 2.84 17.77 -5.02
N TYR A 46 2.57 16.48 -4.75
CA TYR A 46 1.27 15.96 -4.30
C TYR A 46 0.09 16.40 -5.20
N ASP A 47 0.29 16.44 -6.52
CA ASP A 47 -0.63 17.08 -7.47
C ASP A 47 -1.21 16.16 -8.54
N ARG A 48 -0.72 14.93 -8.65
CA ARG A 48 -1.09 14.01 -9.72
C ARG A 48 -0.73 12.57 -9.38
N ILE A 49 -1.28 11.66 -10.17
CA ILE A 49 -0.95 10.23 -10.13
C ILE A 49 -0.14 9.90 -11.36
N VAL A 50 0.99 9.24 -11.12
CA VAL A 50 1.96 8.89 -12.16
C VAL A 50 2.12 7.39 -12.29
N LEU A 51 2.42 6.91 -13.49
CA LEU A 51 2.60 5.48 -13.77
C LEU A 51 3.80 5.26 -14.70
N ARG A 52 4.60 4.23 -14.42
CA ARG A 52 5.64 3.75 -15.33
C ARG A 52 5.64 2.22 -15.43
N PRO A 53 5.77 1.65 -16.64
CA PRO A 53 5.88 0.21 -16.85
C PRO A 53 7.33 -0.21 -17.10
N ALA A 54 7.72 -1.41 -16.66
CA ALA A 54 8.93 -2.06 -17.10
C ALA A 54 8.79 -3.59 -17.05
N THR A 55 9.52 -4.33 -17.88
CA THR A 55 9.50 -5.80 -17.85
C THR A 55 10.34 -6.39 -16.71
N THR A 56 11.12 -5.55 -16.01
CA THR A 56 11.93 -5.92 -14.83
C THR A 56 11.83 -4.85 -13.77
N LEU A 57 12.01 -5.21 -12.48
CA LEU A 57 12.03 -4.24 -11.38
C LEU A 57 13.13 -3.20 -11.55
N GLN A 58 14.34 -3.61 -11.95
CA GLN A 58 15.43 -2.66 -12.20
C GLN A 58 15.13 -1.73 -13.40
N GLY A 59 14.39 -2.20 -14.41
CA GLY A 59 13.98 -1.37 -15.54
C GLY A 59 13.11 -0.17 -15.15
N LEU A 60 12.40 -0.23 -14.01
CA LEU A 60 11.60 0.88 -13.50
C LEU A 60 12.43 2.14 -13.21
N SER A 61 13.74 2.00 -12.99
CA SER A 61 14.63 3.15 -12.74
C SER A 61 14.86 4.02 -13.98
N ALA A 62 14.70 3.46 -15.18
CA ALA A 62 14.85 4.17 -16.45
C ALA A 62 13.54 4.34 -17.21
N ALA A 63 12.45 3.69 -16.78
CA ALA A 63 11.17 3.74 -17.45
C ALA A 63 10.58 5.17 -17.43
N PRO A 64 10.07 5.68 -18.57
CA PRO A 64 9.42 6.98 -18.63
C PRO A 64 8.14 6.97 -17.79
N GLU A 65 7.83 8.12 -17.22
CA GLU A 65 6.67 8.31 -16.35
C GLU A 65 5.55 9.03 -17.11
N THR A 66 4.33 8.51 -16.99
CA THR A 66 3.11 9.10 -17.55
C THR A 66 2.21 9.60 -16.43
N THR A 67 1.74 10.84 -16.53
CA THR A 67 0.66 11.33 -15.66
C THR A 67 -0.66 10.75 -16.16
N ILE A 68 -1.31 9.94 -15.33
CA ILE A 68 -2.58 9.29 -15.69
C ILE A 68 -3.80 10.03 -15.13
N TRP A 69 -3.60 10.88 -14.13
CA TRP A 69 -4.64 11.72 -13.52
C TRP A 69 -4.00 12.89 -12.78
N THR A 70 -4.67 14.05 -12.75
CA THR A 70 -4.20 15.27 -12.09
C THR A 70 -5.28 15.79 -11.14
N LYS A 71 -4.86 16.39 -10.02
CA LYS A 71 -5.77 16.99 -9.03
C LYS A 71 -6.77 17.95 -9.64
N HIS A 72 -7.92 18.06 -9.00
CA HIS A 72 -8.94 19.05 -9.36
C HIS A 72 -8.47 20.45 -9.00
N ALA A 73 -9.04 21.46 -9.68
CA ALA A 73 -8.73 22.87 -9.40
C ALA A 73 -9.45 23.38 -8.13
N SER A 74 -10.59 22.78 -7.77
CA SER A 74 -11.43 23.13 -6.62
C SER A 74 -12.22 21.91 -6.15
N GLY A 75 -12.74 21.96 -4.92
CA GLY A 75 -13.53 20.87 -4.34
C GLY A 75 -12.71 19.62 -4.04
N ASP A 76 -13.41 18.50 -3.84
CA ASP A 76 -12.83 17.18 -3.57
C ASP A 76 -11.74 16.81 -4.59
N MET A 77 -10.75 16.03 -4.15
CA MET A 77 -9.62 15.62 -4.99
C MET A 77 -8.74 16.78 -5.52
N GLY A 78 -8.78 17.94 -4.87
CA GLY A 78 -8.00 19.13 -5.24
C GLY A 78 -6.76 19.43 -4.37
N GLY A 79 -6.54 18.68 -3.30
CA GLY A 79 -5.41 18.85 -2.39
C GLY A 79 -4.74 17.53 -2.03
N HIS A 80 -3.42 17.55 -1.80
CA HIS A 80 -2.65 16.45 -1.21
C HIS A 80 -2.94 15.06 -1.82
N ILE A 81 -2.54 14.88 -3.08
CA ILE A 81 -2.66 13.59 -3.77
C ILE A 81 -1.57 12.64 -3.26
N TRP A 82 -1.97 11.64 -2.48
CA TRP A 82 -1.06 10.76 -1.77
C TRP A 82 -1.30 9.29 -2.09
N ALA A 83 -0.21 8.53 -2.01
CA ALA A 83 -0.19 7.08 -1.88
C ALA A 83 -1.04 6.33 -2.92
N PRO A 84 -0.84 6.58 -4.24
CA PRO A 84 -1.56 5.80 -5.24
C PRO A 84 -1.12 4.32 -5.19
N GLU A 85 -2.08 3.41 -5.27
CA GLU A 85 -1.84 1.98 -5.51
C GLU A 85 -2.61 1.51 -6.74
N ILE A 86 -1.93 0.87 -7.68
CA ILE A 86 -2.52 0.32 -8.90
C ILE A 86 -2.82 -1.18 -8.75
N HIS A 87 -4.06 -1.58 -9.03
CA HIS A 87 -4.52 -2.96 -8.92
C HIS A 87 -5.27 -3.38 -10.18
N PHE A 88 -5.13 -4.63 -10.58
CA PHE A 88 -5.98 -5.24 -11.61
C PHE A 88 -7.02 -6.16 -10.98
N ILE A 89 -8.30 -5.84 -11.16
CA ILE A 89 -9.42 -6.50 -10.49
C ILE A 89 -10.51 -6.77 -11.53
N ASP A 90 -10.90 -8.05 -11.66
CA ASP A 90 -12.02 -8.48 -12.50
C ASP A 90 -11.98 -7.93 -13.94
N GLY A 91 -10.76 -7.87 -14.52
CA GLY A 91 -10.54 -7.42 -15.90
C GLY A 91 -10.35 -5.92 -16.08
N LYS A 92 -10.25 -5.14 -14.99
CA LYS A 92 -10.07 -3.68 -15.03
C LYS A 92 -8.97 -3.21 -14.10
N TRP A 93 -8.40 -2.06 -14.43
CA TRP A 93 -7.45 -1.35 -13.58
C TRP A 93 -8.17 -0.45 -12.59
N TYR A 94 -7.68 -0.43 -11.35
CA TYR A 94 -8.12 0.45 -10.29
C TYR A 94 -6.93 1.14 -9.66
N VAL A 95 -7.03 2.44 -9.42
CA VAL A 95 -6.06 3.18 -8.60
C VAL A 95 -6.74 3.67 -7.34
N TYR A 96 -6.26 3.19 -6.19
CA TYR A 96 -6.65 3.71 -4.88
C TYR A 96 -5.68 4.83 -4.51
N PHE A 97 -6.19 5.96 -4.05
CA PHE A 97 -5.34 7.07 -3.60
C PHE A 97 -6.06 7.87 -2.53
N ALA A 98 -5.31 8.70 -1.81
CA ALA A 98 -5.88 9.63 -0.87
C ALA A 98 -5.81 11.06 -1.43
N ALA A 99 -6.84 11.85 -1.15
CA ALA A 99 -6.86 13.26 -1.49
C ALA A 99 -7.73 14.05 -0.52
N ALA A 100 -7.50 15.34 -0.46
CA ALA A 100 -8.32 16.31 0.26
C ALA A 100 -9.04 17.24 -0.72
N PRO A 101 -10.08 17.95 -0.27
CA PRO A 101 -10.58 19.12 -0.96
C PRO A 101 -9.48 20.17 -1.16
N ALA A 102 -9.53 20.93 -2.26
CA ALA A 102 -8.59 22.04 -2.49
C ALA A 102 -8.62 23.08 -1.37
N GLU A 103 -9.79 23.26 -0.75
CA GLU A 103 -10.09 24.28 0.24
C GLU A 103 -9.77 23.83 1.68
N ASP A 104 -9.62 22.52 1.92
CA ASP A 104 -9.29 21.93 3.21
C ASP A 104 -8.30 20.77 3.03
N PRO A 105 -6.99 21.08 2.85
CA PRO A 105 -5.98 20.09 2.46
C PRO A 105 -5.74 18.99 3.52
N TRP A 106 -6.30 19.10 4.73
CA TRP A 106 -6.17 18.09 5.79
C TRP A 106 -7.43 17.23 5.94
N ALA A 107 -8.50 17.52 5.20
CA ALA A 107 -9.67 16.65 5.10
C ALA A 107 -9.44 15.47 4.13
N ILE A 108 -8.32 14.74 4.31
CA ILE A 108 -7.90 13.62 3.46
C ILE A 108 -8.88 12.45 3.54
N ARG A 109 -9.31 11.93 2.39
CA ARG A 109 -10.21 10.79 2.22
C ARG A 109 -9.71 9.88 1.10
N PRO A 110 -10.13 8.60 1.09
CA PRO A 110 -9.76 7.66 0.03
C PRO A 110 -10.67 7.79 -1.19
N TYR A 111 -10.08 7.70 -2.38
CA TYR A 111 -10.72 7.79 -3.69
C TYR A 111 -10.25 6.65 -4.59
N VAL A 112 -11.05 6.36 -5.63
CA VAL A 112 -10.72 5.32 -6.62
C VAL A 112 -10.89 5.85 -8.05
N LEU A 113 -9.91 5.55 -8.90
CA LEU A 113 -10.02 5.63 -10.35
C LEU A 113 -10.22 4.23 -10.95
N GLU A 114 -10.95 4.13 -12.05
CA GLU A 114 -11.12 2.90 -12.85
C GLU A 114 -10.68 3.13 -14.29
N SER A 115 -10.00 2.17 -14.89
CA SER A 115 -9.79 2.09 -16.33
C SER A 115 -10.11 0.69 -16.85
N GLY A 116 -10.89 0.63 -17.93
CA GLY A 116 -11.18 -0.61 -18.66
C GLY A 116 -10.22 -0.88 -19.83
N SER A 117 -9.24 0.00 -20.04
CA SER A 117 -8.26 -0.16 -21.11
C SER A 117 -7.25 -1.26 -20.80
N ALA A 118 -6.79 -1.96 -21.82
CA ALA A 118 -5.72 -2.96 -21.65
C ALA A 118 -4.43 -2.29 -21.15
N ASP A 119 -4.05 -1.16 -21.74
CA ASP A 119 -2.90 -0.36 -21.32
C ASP A 119 -3.34 0.77 -20.35
N PRO A 120 -2.95 0.71 -19.06
CA PRO A 120 -3.31 1.72 -18.07
C PRO A 120 -2.57 3.06 -18.23
N LEU A 121 -1.53 3.13 -19.08
CA LEU A 121 -0.81 4.38 -19.33
C LEU A 121 -1.53 5.30 -20.32
N THR A 122 -2.20 4.70 -21.32
CA THR A 122 -2.83 5.44 -22.43
C THR A 122 -4.35 5.43 -22.34
N GLY A 123 -4.92 4.55 -21.51
CA GLY A 123 -6.35 4.45 -21.26
C GLY A 123 -6.95 5.65 -20.54
N ALA A 124 -8.23 5.88 -20.78
CA ALA A 124 -8.99 6.87 -20.03
C ALA A 124 -9.31 6.36 -18.61
N TRP A 125 -9.19 7.24 -17.63
CA TRP A 125 -9.51 6.96 -16.22
C TRP A 125 -10.82 7.62 -15.83
N THR A 126 -11.69 6.86 -15.16
CA THR A 126 -12.97 7.33 -14.64
C THR A 126 -12.91 7.39 -13.12
N GLU A 127 -13.28 8.53 -12.54
CA GLU A 127 -13.43 8.67 -11.09
C GLU A 127 -14.63 7.87 -10.61
N LYS A 128 -14.38 6.95 -9.66
CA LYS A 128 -15.45 6.24 -8.93
C LYS A 128 -15.91 7.02 -7.69
N GLY A 129 -15.23 8.13 -7.40
CA GLY A 129 -15.48 9.00 -6.27
C GLY A 129 -14.86 8.49 -4.97
N ARG A 130 -15.26 9.12 -3.88
CA ARG A 130 -14.81 8.82 -2.53
C ARG A 130 -15.32 7.44 -2.08
N ILE A 131 -14.45 6.64 -1.47
CA ILE A 131 -14.90 5.43 -0.76
C ILE A 131 -15.64 5.88 0.51
N SER A 132 -16.93 5.57 0.60
CA SER A 132 -17.74 5.93 1.76
C SER A 132 -17.37 5.04 2.95
N LEU A 133 -16.91 5.66 4.04
CA LEU A 133 -16.53 5.02 5.29
C LEU A 133 -17.49 5.46 6.41
N PRO A 134 -17.73 4.63 7.44
CA PRO A 134 -18.68 4.98 8.50
C PRO A 134 -18.28 6.22 9.30
N LEU A 135 -16.97 6.47 9.43
CA LEU A 135 -16.43 7.68 10.05
C LEU A 135 -15.98 8.66 8.96
N ASN A 136 -16.40 9.92 9.08
CA ASN A 136 -15.99 10.99 8.19
C ASN A 136 -14.72 11.69 8.73
N THR A 137 -13.62 10.94 8.81
CA THR A 137 -12.34 11.38 9.42
C THR A 137 -11.16 11.18 8.47
N PHE A 138 -9.99 11.72 8.82
CA PHE A 138 -8.73 11.55 8.09
C PHE A 138 -8.47 10.05 7.80
N SER A 139 -8.36 9.70 6.51
CA SER A 139 -8.34 8.29 6.07
C SER A 139 -7.46 8.06 4.82
N PRO A 140 -6.11 7.99 4.95
CA PRO A 140 -5.22 7.72 3.82
C PRO A 140 -4.95 6.22 3.62
N ASP A 141 -4.08 5.91 2.65
CA ASP A 141 -3.41 4.62 2.45
C ASP A 141 -4.35 3.42 2.29
N ALA A 142 -5.34 3.57 1.41
CA ALA A 142 -6.22 2.48 1.06
C ALA A 142 -5.49 1.45 0.17
N THR A 143 -5.37 0.22 0.66
CA THR A 143 -4.92 -0.96 -0.11
C THR A 143 -6.03 -1.99 -0.21
N THR A 144 -5.98 -2.84 -1.24
CA THR A 144 -6.92 -3.96 -1.40
C THR A 144 -6.19 -5.29 -1.55
N PHE A 145 -6.78 -6.34 -1.01
CA PHE A 145 -6.30 -7.70 -1.18
C PHE A 145 -7.48 -8.68 -1.23
N THR A 146 -7.23 -9.88 -1.75
CA THR A 146 -8.22 -10.97 -1.77
C THR A 146 -7.74 -12.13 -0.91
N HIS A 147 -8.62 -12.63 -0.06
CA HIS A 147 -8.36 -13.77 0.79
C HIS A 147 -9.56 -14.72 0.80
N ASN A 148 -9.34 -16.00 0.49
CA ASN A 148 -10.39 -17.02 0.39
C ASN A 148 -11.59 -16.58 -0.48
N GLY A 149 -11.30 -15.92 -1.62
CA GLY A 149 -12.32 -15.42 -2.54
C GLY A 149 -13.05 -14.15 -2.08
N ILE A 150 -12.71 -13.60 -0.91
CA ILE A 150 -13.30 -12.38 -0.36
C ILE A 150 -12.31 -11.23 -0.58
N ARG A 151 -12.74 -10.19 -1.30
CA ARG A 151 -11.99 -8.95 -1.42
C ARG A 151 -12.21 -8.07 -0.19
N CYS A 152 -11.12 -7.52 0.31
CA CYS A 152 -11.11 -6.61 1.43
C CYS A 152 -10.40 -5.29 1.05
N LEU A 153 -10.80 -4.22 1.73
CA LEU A 153 -10.08 -2.96 1.78
C LEU A 153 -9.43 -2.84 3.15
N SER A 154 -8.17 -2.45 3.21
CA SER A 154 -7.48 -2.06 4.43
C SER A 154 -6.96 -0.63 4.28
N TRP A 155 -7.03 0.19 5.32
CA TRP A 155 -6.63 1.59 5.26
C TRP A 155 -6.22 2.13 6.62
N ALA A 156 -5.58 3.29 6.64
CA ALA A 156 -5.31 4.04 7.86
C ALA A 156 -6.47 5.00 8.14
N GLN A 157 -6.95 5.11 9.38
CA GLN A 157 -8.01 6.06 9.71
C GLN A 157 -7.94 6.55 11.15
N ALA A 158 -8.25 7.84 11.32
CA ALA A 158 -8.44 8.44 12.63
C ALA A 158 -9.80 8.06 13.22
N ASP A 159 -9.79 7.58 14.47
CA ASP A 159 -10.98 7.22 15.24
C ASP A 159 -10.99 8.03 16.55
N PRO A 160 -11.75 9.14 16.62
CA PRO A 160 -11.80 10.00 17.80
C PRO A 160 -12.25 9.29 19.08
N ALA A 161 -12.96 8.15 18.97
CA ALA A 161 -13.37 7.37 20.14
C ALA A 161 -12.22 6.57 20.76
N VAL A 162 -11.10 6.42 20.05
CA VAL A 162 -9.89 5.69 20.50
C VAL A 162 -8.82 6.65 21.00
N GLY A 163 -8.73 7.82 20.38
CA GLY A 163 -7.77 8.87 20.72
C GLY A 163 -7.11 9.46 19.47
N ASP A 164 -6.12 10.31 19.71
CA ASP A 164 -5.40 11.00 18.63
C ASP A 164 -4.55 10.03 17.80
N GLY A 165 -4.50 10.27 16.49
CA GLY A 165 -3.71 9.50 15.54
C GLY A 165 -4.53 8.64 14.58
N THR A 166 -3.84 7.72 13.90
CA THR A 166 -4.45 6.76 12.96
C THR A 166 -4.23 5.32 13.41
N GLY A 167 -5.20 4.47 13.11
CA GLY A 167 -5.10 3.02 13.24
C GLY A 167 -5.41 2.31 11.92
N ILE A 168 -4.97 1.06 11.79
CA ILE A 168 -5.28 0.24 10.62
C ILE A 168 -6.67 -0.36 10.76
N HIS A 169 -7.49 -0.19 9.73
CA HIS A 169 -8.83 -0.73 9.63
C HIS A 169 -8.96 -1.64 8.42
N ILE A 170 -9.88 -2.59 8.47
CA ILE A 170 -10.19 -3.49 7.35
C ILE A 170 -11.70 -3.74 7.25
N ALA A 171 -12.22 -3.84 6.03
CA ALA A 171 -13.60 -4.22 5.74
C ALA A 171 -13.69 -5.07 4.47
N ARG A 172 -14.76 -5.85 4.32
CA ARG A 172 -15.08 -6.51 3.05
C ARG A 172 -15.42 -5.47 2.00
N MET A 173 -15.28 -5.81 0.72
CA MET A 173 -15.71 -4.98 -0.40
C MET A 173 -16.88 -5.62 -1.14
N SER A 174 -17.89 -4.83 -1.49
CA SER A 174 -18.99 -5.25 -2.39
C SER A 174 -18.64 -5.07 -3.86
N ASN A 175 -17.77 -4.12 -4.16
CA ASN A 175 -17.12 -3.87 -5.45
C ASN A 175 -15.79 -3.13 -5.19
N PRO A 176 -14.92 -2.93 -6.19
CA PRO A 176 -13.59 -2.33 -5.99
C PRO A 176 -13.56 -0.92 -5.39
N TRP A 177 -14.67 -0.19 -5.28
CA TRP A 177 -14.72 1.16 -4.70
C TRP A 177 -15.73 1.30 -3.55
N THR A 178 -16.32 0.19 -3.07
CA THR A 178 -17.37 0.22 -2.04
C THR A 178 -17.13 -0.87 -1.00
N ILE A 179 -16.92 -0.47 0.26
CA ILE A 179 -16.86 -1.42 1.38
C ILE A 179 -18.25 -2.02 1.68
N SER A 180 -18.27 -3.11 2.43
CA SER A 180 -19.49 -3.77 2.91
C SER A 180 -19.29 -4.27 4.33
N GLY A 181 -20.36 -4.21 5.13
CA GLY A 181 -20.32 -4.54 6.54
C GLY A 181 -19.59 -3.47 7.38
N ARG A 182 -19.25 -3.84 8.61
CA ARG A 182 -18.59 -2.94 9.57
C ARG A 182 -17.07 -3.09 9.47
N PRO A 183 -16.31 -1.98 9.42
CA PRO A 183 -14.86 -2.01 9.57
C PRO A 183 -14.42 -2.59 10.92
N SER A 184 -13.37 -3.39 10.90
CA SER A 184 -12.67 -3.87 12.08
C SER A 184 -11.32 -3.17 12.20
N ARG A 185 -10.96 -2.70 13.40
CA ARG A 185 -9.64 -2.11 13.67
C ARG A 185 -8.63 -3.21 13.96
N MET A 186 -7.58 -3.29 13.16
CA MET A 186 -6.53 -4.31 13.22
C MET A 186 -5.32 -3.87 14.06
N ALA A 187 -5.01 -2.56 14.05
CA ALA A 187 -3.88 -2.03 14.80
C ALA A 187 -4.18 -0.62 15.32
N SER A 188 -3.57 -0.28 16.46
CA SER A 188 -3.52 1.07 17.02
C SER A 188 -2.11 1.35 17.52
N PRO A 189 -1.62 2.60 17.43
CA PRO A 189 -0.28 2.98 17.87
C PRO A 189 -0.23 3.00 19.40
N THR A 190 0.36 1.95 19.98
CA THR A 190 0.41 1.72 21.43
C THR A 190 1.81 1.50 21.95
N HIS A 191 2.74 1.01 21.12
CA HIS A 191 4.13 0.86 21.50
C HIS A 191 4.89 2.19 21.36
N ALA A 192 5.91 2.40 22.18
CA ALA A 192 6.69 3.63 22.17
C ALA A 192 7.36 3.93 20.82
N TRP A 193 7.67 2.91 20.02
CA TRP A 193 8.21 3.06 18.67
C TRP A 193 7.17 3.48 17.63
N GLU A 194 5.88 3.46 17.97
CA GLU A 194 4.76 3.85 17.09
C GLU A 194 4.27 5.28 17.33
N THR A 195 4.76 5.91 18.40
CA THR A 195 4.25 7.19 18.90
C THR A 195 5.33 8.27 18.94
N LYS A 196 6.41 8.13 18.17
CA LYS A 196 7.47 9.15 18.10
C LYS A 196 7.06 10.25 17.13
N GLY A 197 6.97 11.49 17.63
CA GLY A 197 6.46 12.64 16.89
C GLY A 197 4.92 12.61 16.76
N HIS A 198 4.38 11.56 16.15
CA HIS A 198 2.94 11.35 15.98
C HIS A 198 2.53 9.92 16.36
N ARG A 199 1.26 9.74 16.73
CA ARG A 199 0.65 8.44 17.01
C ARG A 199 0.11 7.86 15.69
N VAL A 200 0.91 7.09 14.98
CA VAL A 200 0.57 6.68 13.60
C VAL A 200 0.68 5.18 13.45
N ASN A 201 -0.38 4.57 12.90
CA ASN A 201 -0.27 3.34 12.12
C ASN A 201 -0.89 3.61 10.75
N GLU A 202 -0.09 3.50 9.69
CA GLU A 202 -0.50 3.82 8.32
C GLU A 202 0.12 2.85 7.30
N GLY A 203 -0.08 3.06 6.00
CA GLY A 203 0.53 2.24 4.94
C GLY A 203 0.41 0.72 5.10
N PRO A 204 -0.80 0.15 5.28
CA PRO A 204 -0.96 -1.29 5.38
C PRO A 204 -0.54 -1.97 4.06
N ALA A 205 0.27 -3.03 4.13
CA ALA A 205 0.64 -3.83 2.95
C ALA A 205 0.63 -5.32 3.28
N PHE A 206 0.20 -6.16 2.35
CA PHE A 206 -0.06 -7.59 2.59
C PHE A 206 0.92 -8.50 1.84
N ILE A 207 1.44 -9.51 2.53
CA ILE A 207 2.15 -10.65 1.93
C ILE A 207 1.51 -11.94 2.42
N SER A 208 1.22 -12.85 1.50
CA SER A 208 0.77 -14.20 1.82
C SER A 208 1.90 -15.18 1.55
N GLN A 209 2.50 -15.77 2.59
CA GLN A 209 3.59 -16.74 2.44
C GLN A 209 3.38 -17.97 3.32
N GLY A 210 3.51 -19.16 2.72
CA GLY A 210 3.28 -20.42 3.43
C GLY A 210 1.85 -20.54 3.99
N ASP A 211 1.74 -20.87 5.27
CA ASP A 211 0.51 -20.98 6.04
C ASP A 211 0.09 -19.67 6.71
N LYS A 212 0.81 -18.56 6.45
CA LYS A 212 0.57 -17.25 7.08
C LYS A 212 0.14 -16.17 6.10
N VAL A 213 -0.47 -15.14 6.67
CA VAL A 213 -0.68 -13.83 6.07
C VAL A 213 0.00 -12.80 6.97
N PHE A 214 0.78 -11.92 6.34
CA PHE A 214 1.54 -10.85 6.96
C PHE A 214 0.94 -9.53 6.50
N MET A 215 0.67 -8.64 7.45
CA MET A 215 0.30 -7.25 7.17
C MET A 215 1.36 -6.35 7.81
N THR A 216 2.22 -5.76 7.00
CA THR A 216 3.09 -4.68 7.46
C THR A 216 2.29 -3.39 7.53
N PHE A 217 2.72 -2.48 8.41
CA PHE A 217 2.20 -1.12 8.49
C PHE A 217 3.33 -0.21 8.95
N SER A 218 3.28 1.06 8.59
CA SER A 218 4.24 2.06 9.02
C SER A 218 3.80 2.76 10.29
N ALA A 219 4.75 3.29 11.06
CA ALA A 219 4.45 3.96 12.33
C ALA A 219 5.40 5.13 12.65
N SER A 220 4.98 5.98 13.59
CA SER A 220 5.62 7.26 13.97
C SER A 220 5.61 8.32 12.86
N ALA A 221 6.19 9.49 13.14
CA ALA A 221 6.34 10.57 12.16
C ALA A 221 7.21 10.16 10.96
N THR A 222 6.96 10.76 9.79
CA THR A 222 7.72 10.58 8.53
C THR A 222 9.09 11.26 8.57
N ASP A 223 9.85 11.01 9.63
CA ASP A 223 11.24 11.43 9.83
C ASP A 223 12.12 10.18 10.10
N SER A 224 13.27 10.34 10.75
CA SER A 224 14.16 9.20 11.04
C SER A 224 13.55 8.15 11.98
N ASN A 225 12.44 8.46 12.65
CA ASN A 225 11.68 7.54 13.51
C ASN A 225 10.76 6.59 12.75
N TYR A 226 10.50 6.86 11.47
CA TYR A 226 9.62 6.04 10.64
C TYR A 226 10.13 4.58 10.59
N CYS A 227 9.21 3.63 10.74
CA CYS A 227 9.55 2.20 10.79
C CYS A 227 8.34 1.33 10.47
N LEU A 228 8.60 0.05 10.17
CA LEU A 228 7.54 -0.92 9.87
C LEU A 228 7.24 -1.80 11.07
N GLY A 229 5.96 -1.88 11.43
CA GLY A 229 5.36 -2.92 12.25
C GLY A 229 4.90 -4.11 11.44
N LEU A 230 4.45 -5.17 12.13
CA LEU A 230 3.95 -6.39 11.50
C LEU A 230 2.80 -6.99 12.30
N LEU A 231 1.69 -7.26 11.64
CA LEU A 231 0.64 -8.17 12.07
C LEU A 231 0.80 -9.52 11.34
N THR A 232 0.58 -10.62 12.05
CA THR A 232 0.63 -11.98 11.49
C THR A 232 -0.68 -12.71 11.80
N ALA A 233 -1.26 -13.37 10.81
CA ALA A 233 -2.42 -14.22 10.95
C ALA A 233 -2.21 -15.58 10.25
N ASP A 234 -2.95 -16.59 10.68
CA ASP A 234 -3.04 -17.85 9.96
C ASP A 234 -3.82 -17.68 8.67
N ARG A 235 -3.36 -18.28 7.57
CA ARG A 235 -4.04 -18.21 6.26
C ARG A 235 -5.43 -18.86 6.27
N THR A 236 -5.74 -19.69 7.25
CA THR A 236 -7.06 -20.31 7.42
C THR A 236 -7.97 -19.52 8.36
N SER A 237 -7.49 -18.45 8.99
CA SER A 237 -8.25 -17.65 9.94
C SER A 237 -9.17 -16.63 9.25
N ASP A 238 -10.15 -16.09 10.01
CA ASP A 238 -10.94 -14.95 9.55
C ASP A 238 -10.12 -13.66 9.69
N LEU A 239 -9.60 -13.16 8.57
CA LEU A 239 -8.77 -11.95 8.55
C LEU A 239 -9.52 -10.66 8.91
N LEU A 240 -10.86 -10.69 8.99
CA LEU A 240 -11.66 -9.55 9.44
C LEU A 240 -11.88 -9.54 10.96
N ASN A 241 -11.50 -10.62 11.64
CA ASN A 241 -11.51 -10.71 13.09
C ASN A 241 -10.16 -10.21 13.64
N PRO A 242 -10.12 -9.12 14.42
CA PRO A 242 -8.88 -8.64 15.03
C PRO A 242 -8.15 -9.69 15.87
N ALA A 243 -8.89 -10.63 16.49
CA ALA A 243 -8.31 -11.70 17.30
C ALA A 243 -7.50 -12.73 16.49
N SER A 244 -7.66 -12.76 15.16
CA SER A 244 -6.85 -13.60 14.27
C SER A 244 -5.42 -13.08 14.09
N TRP A 245 -5.17 -11.82 14.45
CA TRP A 245 -3.92 -11.13 14.19
C TRP A 245 -3.09 -10.99 15.46
N SER A 246 -1.80 -11.34 15.36
CA SER A 246 -0.79 -11.08 16.38
C SER A 246 0.11 -9.93 15.93
N LYS A 247 0.15 -8.85 16.72
CA LYS A 247 1.06 -7.72 16.50
C LYS A 247 2.44 -8.00 17.09
N LYS A 248 3.49 -7.82 16.29
CA LYS A 248 4.87 -7.93 16.78
C LYS A 248 5.18 -6.75 17.72
N PRO A 249 5.77 -6.99 18.91
CA PRO A 249 6.02 -5.92 19.89
C PRO A 249 7.18 -4.97 19.51
N THR A 250 7.98 -5.33 18.51
CA THR A 250 9.12 -4.56 18.00
C THR A 250 8.98 -4.34 16.50
N PRO A 251 9.55 -3.25 15.94
CA PRO A 251 9.54 -3.05 14.50
C PRO A 251 10.28 -4.18 13.77
N VAL A 252 9.87 -4.44 12.52
CA VAL A 252 10.50 -5.41 11.62
C VAL A 252 11.45 -4.75 10.62
N PHE A 253 11.34 -3.45 10.42
CA PHE A 253 12.23 -2.67 9.56
C PHE A 253 12.39 -1.26 10.12
N THR A 254 13.63 -0.81 10.30
CA THR A 254 13.97 0.47 10.93
C THR A 254 15.12 1.13 10.21
N SER A 255 15.27 2.44 10.42
CA SER A 255 16.40 3.21 9.92
C SER A 255 17.73 2.58 10.37
N ASN A 256 18.69 2.53 9.45
CA ASN A 256 20.05 2.07 9.69
C ASN A 256 21.02 3.21 9.41
N ALA A 257 21.47 3.85 10.48
CA ALA A 257 22.42 4.96 10.42
C ALA A 257 23.79 4.54 9.87
N ALA A 258 24.20 3.28 10.05
CA ALA A 258 25.49 2.78 9.53
C ALA A 258 25.50 2.70 7.99
N THR A 259 24.34 2.56 7.36
CA THR A 259 24.18 2.55 5.90
C THR A 259 23.54 3.84 5.37
N SER A 260 23.31 4.84 6.22
CA SER A 260 22.59 6.07 5.90
C SER A 260 21.21 5.84 5.24
N GLN A 261 20.57 4.71 5.58
CA GLN A 261 19.23 4.36 5.08
C GLN A 261 18.21 4.67 6.16
N TYR A 262 17.34 5.65 5.91
CA TYR A 262 16.24 5.99 6.79
C TYR A 262 14.94 5.54 6.13
N VAL A 263 14.11 4.78 6.86
CA VAL A 263 12.88 4.19 6.30
C VAL A 263 11.99 5.31 5.78
N GLN A 264 11.51 5.15 4.56
CA GLN A 264 10.57 6.08 3.92
C GLN A 264 9.14 5.51 4.01
N PRO A 265 8.11 6.35 3.82
CA PRO A 265 6.74 5.89 3.60
C PRO A 265 6.64 4.81 2.52
N VAL A 266 6.01 3.67 2.84
CA VAL A 266 5.90 2.47 2.00
C VAL A 266 4.52 1.84 2.20
N ASN A 267 3.84 1.56 1.08
CA ASN A 267 2.50 0.96 1.05
C ASN A 267 2.44 -0.37 0.27
N SER A 268 3.58 -0.88 -0.21
CA SER A 268 3.60 -2.13 -0.99
C SER A 268 4.56 -3.18 -0.45
N ALA A 269 4.25 -4.42 -0.79
CA ALA A 269 5.08 -5.57 -0.50
C ALA A 269 5.01 -6.56 -1.68
N LEU A 270 6.16 -7.03 -2.15
CA LEU A 270 6.25 -7.97 -3.27
C LEU A 270 6.53 -9.38 -2.72
N ASP A 271 5.79 -10.39 -3.18
CA ASP A 271 6.04 -11.79 -2.79
C ASP A 271 7.38 -12.29 -3.34
N ARG A 272 8.03 -13.22 -2.65
CA ARG A 272 9.35 -13.79 -2.95
C ARG A 272 9.47 -14.43 -4.34
N ALA A 273 8.37 -14.89 -4.94
CA ALA A 273 8.36 -15.36 -6.33
C ALA A 273 8.67 -14.23 -7.33
N ASP A 274 8.39 -12.98 -6.93
CA ASP A 274 8.69 -11.75 -7.66
C ASP A 274 9.87 -10.99 -7.02
N ALA A 275 10.09 -11.16 -5.72
CA ALA A 275 11.13 -10.55 -4.88
C ALA A 275 12.42 -11.38 -4.74
N THR A 276 12.69 -12.33 -5.65
CA THR A 276 14.09 -12.54 -6.07
C THR A 276 14.75 -11.23 -6.52
N TYR A 277 13.95 -10.17 -6.67
CA TYR A 277 14.34 -8.88 -7.18
C TYR A 277 14.10 -7.64 -6.27
N ALA A 278 13.91 -7.76 -4.94
CA ALA A 278 13.83 -6.57 -4.09
C ALA A 278 14.23 -6.84 -2.63
N THR A 279 15.42 -6.39 -2.23
CA THR A 279 15.76 -6.13 -0.83
C THR A 279 16.39 -4.74 -0.74
N ALA A 280 15.95 -3.97 0.25
CA ALA A 280 16.30 -2.58 0.53
C ALA A 280 17.80 -2.34 0.76
#